data_AF-A0A6V7NG71-F1
#
_entry.id   AF-A0A6V7NG71-F1
#
_cell.length_a   1.000
_cell.length_b   1.000
_cell.length_c   1.000
_cell.angle_alpha   90.00
_cell.angle_beta   90.00
_cell.angle_gamma   90.00
#
_symmetry.space_group_name_H-M   'P 1'
#
loop_
_entity.id
_entity.type
_entity.pdbx_description
1 polymer ?
#
loop_
_entity_poly.entity_id
_entity_poly.type
_entity_poly.pdbx_seq_one_letter_code
_entity_poly.pdbx_strand_id
1 'polypeptide(L)'
;MLTRFRVEGEGERSSMAENDDLGIERTASIQNPTKPSSSIGARVRATHDDDEDEEAARALSVMDSFHQPWLTGVELLDDANRNKHVLPTGLEGIDVLLGGGLREGQLIEIAGPSSSGKTQVCLHSASCIADKGSVMFLDTCNSFSPNRIACMVNQFSGPLFKEVKTGGYKICLLIIDSISSLIAPILGGKSPQGRLLMVSAGIVLKKLAHEFNLAVLVSAQR
;
A
#
# COMPACT_ATOMS: atom_id res chain seq x y z
N MET A 1 3.50 8.73 -4.23
CA MET A 1 4.05 10.00 -3.68
C MET A 1 3.80 9.96 -2.18
N LEU A 2 4.77 10.29 -1.31
CA LEU A 2 4.54 10.20 0.14
C LEU A 2 3.90 11.50 0.65
N THR A 3 2.59 11.49 0.91
CA THR A 3 1.87 12.70 1.33
C THR A 3 1.62 12.68 2.83
N ARG A 4 2.35 13.53 3.56
CA ARG A 4 2.15 13.76 4.99
C ARG A 4 1.20 14.93 5.17
N PHE A 5 -0.02 14.67 5.62
CA PHE A 5 -1.04 15.72 5.75
C PHE A 5 -0.84 16.57 7.00
N ARG A 6 -0.95 17.89 6.78
CA ARG A 6 -1.07 18.93 7.80
C ARG A 6 -2.12 19.91 7.26
N VAL A 7 -3.15 20.19 8.05
CA VAL A 7 -4.19 21.15 7.67
C VAL A 7 -3.72 22.53 8.12
N GLU A 8 -3.26 23.36 7.18
CA GLU A 8 -3.01 24.79 7.41
C GLU A 8 -4.07 25.61 6.69
N GLY A 9 -4.46 26.75 7.27
CA GLY A 9 -5.48 27.64 6.71
C GLY A 9 -5.00 28.39 5.48
N GLU A 10 -5.90 28.69 4.55
CA GLU A 10 -5.58 29.40 3.31
C GLU A 10 -5.09 30.83 3.54
N GLY A 11 -4.10 31.24 2.74
CA GLY A 11 -3.61 32.60 2.62
C GLY A 11 -3.36 32.99 1.16
N GLU A 12 -4.45 33.44 0.50
CA GLU A 12 -4.50 34.27 -0.71
C GLU A 12 -3.93 33.76 -2.06
N ARG A 13 -4.51 34.29 -3.15
CA ARG A 13 -4.24 33.93 -4.57
C ARG A 13 -3.38 35.00 -5.26
N SER A 14 -2.62 34.62 -6.30
CA SER A 14 -2.52 35.44 -7.53
C SER A 14 -2.05 34.66 -8.77
N SER A 15 -2.62 35.00 -9.93
CA SER A 15 -2.14 34.97 -11.34
C SER A 15 -1.00 34.01 -11.76
N MET A 16 -1.08 33.13 -12.78
CA MET A 16 -1.65 33.18 -14.16
C MET A 16 -0.75 33.85 -15.22
N ALA A 17 -0.15 33.03 -16.12
CA ALA A 17 0.27 33.23 -17.53
C ALA A 17 1.26 32.11 -17.92
N GLU A 18 1.62 31.79 -19.17
CA GLU A 18 1.00 31.53 -20.48
C GLU A 18 2.18 31.30 -21.48
N ASN A 19 1.95 30.56 -22.59
CA ASN A 19 2.69 30.56 -23.87
C ASN A 19 3.98 29.70 -24.11
N ASP A 20 3.89 28.91 -25.20
CA ASP A 20 4.82 28.77 -26.35
C ASP A 20 6.26 28.22 -26.16
N ASP A 21 6.92 27.53 -27.11
CA ASP A 21 6.62 26.88 -28.42
C ASP A 21 7.84 25.97 -28.78
N LEU A 22 7.84 25.35 -29.98
CA LEU A 22 8.96 24.77 -30.76
C LEU A 22 9.06 23.24 -30.76
N GLY A 23 8.58 22.64 -31.86
CA GLY A 23 8.85 21.26 -32.23
C GLY A 23 10.12 21.10 -33.09
N ILE A 24 10.36 19.87 -33.58
CA ILE A 24 11.16 19.54 -34.77
C ILE A 24 10.80 18.10 -35.20
N GLU A 25 10.42 17.91 -36.47
CA GLU A 25 10.33 16.58 -37.08
C GLU A 25 11.70 16.07 -37.55
N ARG A 26 11.86 14.73 -37.67
CA ARG A 26 12.51 14.08 -38.82
C ARG A 26 12.27 12.58 -38.86
N THR A 27 12.10 12.05 -40.07
CA THR A 27 11.67 10.67 -40.39
C THR A 27 12.73 9.89 -41.19
N ALA A 28 12.48 8.58 -41.39
CA ALA A 28 13.12 7.66 -42.36
C ALA A 28 14.58 7.20 -42.06
N SER A 29 15.05 5.99 -42.44
CA SER A 29 14.39 4.79 -43.00
C SER A 29 15.29 3.52 -42.99
N ILE A 30 14.67 2.36 -42.75
CA ILE A 30 14.89 0.98 -43.29
C ILE A 30 16.23 0.64 -44.01
N GLN A 31 16.91 -0.45 -43.59
CA GLN A 31 17.31 -1.57 -44.47
C GLN A 31 17.84 -2.84 -43.73
N ASN A 32 17.62 -3.99 -44.37
CA ASN A 32 18.09 -5.39 -44.13
C ASN A 32 18.08 -6.06 -45.55
N PRO A 33 18.67 -7.24 -45.89
CA PRO A 33 19.09 -8.38 -45.03
C PRO A 33 20.39 -9.12 -45.44
N THR A 34 20.78 -10.21 -44.73
CA THR A 34 21.03 -11.58 -45.29
C THR A 34 21.51 -12.62 -44.25
N LYS A 35 21.33 -13.91 -44.56
CA LYS A 35 21.72 -15.17 -43.84
C LYS A 35 22.40 -16.11 -44.88
N PRO A 36 23.12 -17.22 -44.54
CA PRO A 36 22.83 -18.24 -43.49
C PRO A 36 24.11 -18.63 -42.68
N SER A 37 24.37 -19.83 -42.09
CA SER A 37 23.73 -21.17 -42.06
C SER A 37 24.14 -22.04 -40.84
N SER A 38 23.24 -22.95 -40.45
CA SER A 38 23.49 -24.30 -39.86
C SER A 38 24.42 -24.52 -38.65
N SER A 39 23.82 -24.97 -37.54
CA SER A 39 24.14 -26.30 -36.96
C SER A 39 22.91 -26.89 -36.25
N ILE A 40 22.85 -28.23 -36.16
CA ILE A 40 21.74 -29.00 -35.58
C ILE A 40 22.13 -29.44 -34.17
N GLY A 41 21.26 -29.26 -33.17
CA GLY A 41 21.55 -29.69 -31.79
C GLY A 41 20.32 -29.73 -30.87
N ALA A 42 20.00 -30.94 -30.41
CA ALA A 42 19.19 -31.29 -29.23
C ALA A 42 18.03 -30.35 -28.78
N ARG A 43 16.79 -30.79 -29.07
CA ARG A 43 15.59 -30.32 -28.36
C ARG A 43 15.51 -30.95 -26.97
N VAL A 44 16.21 -30.39 -25.99
CA VAL A 44 15.99 -30.72 -24.57
C VAL A 44 14.63 -30.15 -24.16
N ARG A 45 13.79 -30.97 -23.52
CA ARG A 45 12.49 -30.58 -22.96
C ARG A 45 12.54 -30.77 -21.45
N ALA A 46 12.91 -29.72 -20.73
CA ALA A 46 12.85 -29.60 -19.28
C ALA A 46 12.75 -28.09 -18.97
N THR A 47 11.53 -27.61 -18.66
CA THR A 47 11.20 -26.19 -18.42
C THR A 47 9.87 -26.02 -17.65
N HIS A 48 9.51 -26.93 -16.75
CA HIS A 48 8.30 -26.78 -15.91
C HIS A 48 8.55 -27.17 -14.46
N ASP A 49 9.31 -28.24 -14.19
CA ASP A 49 9.58 -28.65 -12.81
C ASP A 49 10.71 -27.81 -12.17
N ASP A 50 11.80 -27.53 -12.90
CA ASP A 50 12.96 -26.77 -12.40
C ASP A 50 12.62 -25.31 -12.00
N ASP A 51 11.68 -24.66 -12.72
CA ASP A 51 11.26 -23.28 -12.47
C ASP A 51 10.44 -23.15 -11.17
N GLU A 52 9.63 -24.16 -10.83
CA GLU A 52 8.82 -24.17 -9.59
C GLU A 52 9.69 -24.41 -8.35
N ASP A 53 10.69 -25.29 -8.44
CA ASP A 53 11.66 -25.51 -7.34
C ASP A 53 12.54 -24.27 -7.09
N GLU A 54 12.96 -23.53 -8.14
CA GLU A 54 13.72 -22.29 -7.97
C GLU A 54 12.85 -21.15 -7.38
N GLU A 55 11.54 -21.09 -7.70
CA GLU A 55 10.61 -20.16 -7.03
C GLU A 55 10.39 -20.56 -5.56
N ALA A 56 10.20 -21.84 -5.26
CA ALA A 56 10.06 -22.34 -3.90
C ALA A 56 11.30 -22.01 -3.06
N ALA A 57 12.51 -22.23 -3.60
CA ALA A 57 13.76 -21.86 -2.95
C ALA A 57 13.88 -20.35 -2.69
N ARG A 58 13.45 -19.50 -3.64
CA ARG A 58 13.41 -18.04 -3.44
C ARG A 58 12.36 -17.60 -2.41
N ALA A 59 11.19 -18.24 -2.40
CA ALA A 59 10.15 -18.00 -1.40
C ALA A 59 10.62 -18.38 0.00
N LEU A 60 11.27 -19.53 0.15
CA LEU A 60 11.92 -19.95 1.39
C LEU A 60 13.01 -18.96 1.81
N SER A 61 13.89 -18.53 0.89
CA SER A 61 14.93 -17.53 1.19
C SER A 61 14.37 -16.19 1.68
N VAL A 62 13.25 -15.72 1.10
CA VAL A 62 12.53 -14.53 1.60
C VAL A 62 11.92 -14.81 2.98
N MET A 63 11.28 -15.96 3.18
CA MET A 63 10.68 -16.32 4.46
C MET A 63 11.73 -16.41 5.57
N ASP A 64 12.88 -17.04 5.32
CA ASP A 64 14.01 -17.13 6.25
C ASP A 64 14.60 -15.75 6.56
N SER A 65 14.78 -14.90 5.54
CA SER A 65 15.31 -13.54 5.70
C SER A 65 14.44 -12.63 6.59
N PHE A 66 13.16 -12.95 6.72
CA PHE A 66 12.19 -12.15 7.48
C PHE A 66 11.43 -12.97 8.55
N HIS A 67 11.88 -14.17 8.89
CA HIS A 67 11.19 -15.01 9.87
C HIS A 67 11.13 -14.31 11.23
N GLN A 68 9.99 -14.42 11.91
CA GLN A 68 9.96 -14.13 13.34
C GLN A 68 10.65 -15.29 14.07
N PRO A 69 11.41 -15.04 15.15
CA PRO A 69 11.92 -16.13 15.97
C PRO A 69 10.75 -16.98 16.50
N TRP A 70 11.01 -18.26 16.77
CA TRP A 70 10.03 -19.16 17.36
C TRP A 70 9.59 -18.62 18.72
N LEU A 71 8.32 -18.25 18.83
CA LEU A 71 7.71 -17.74 20.06
C LEU A 71 7.08 -18.90 20.85
N THR A 72 7.32 -18.92 22.15
CA THR A 72 6.61 -19.80 23.08
C THR A 72 5.14 -19.38 23.22
N GLY A 73 4.29 -20.30 23.69
CA GLY A 73 2.87 -19.99 23.96
C GLY A 73 2.69 -18.85 24.99
N VAL A 74 3.65 -18.64 25.89
CA VAL A 74 3.64 -17.53 26.87
C VAL A 74 3.96 -16.20 26.19
N GLU A 75 4.94 -16.16 25.29
CA GLU A 75 5.27 -14.94 24.53
C GLU A 75 4.17 -14.56 23.53
N LEU A 76 3.49 -15.55 22.94
CA LEU A 76 2.29 -15.32 22.12
C LEU A 76 1.12 -14.76 22.95
N LEU A 77 0.93 -15.25 24.18
CA LEU A 77 -0.10 -14.74 25.09
C LEU A 77 0.24 -13.32 25.59
N ASP A 78 1.51 -13.05 25.90
CA ASP A 78 1.99 -11.70 26.20
C ASP A 78 1.75 -10.74 25.02
N ASP A 79 2.14 -11.14 23.80
CA ASP A 79 1.93 -10.33 22.60
C ASP A 79 0.45 -10.08 22.27
N ALA A 80 -0.44 -11.03 22.58
CA ALA A 80 -1.88 -10.84 22.52
C ALA A 80 -2.39 -9.86 23.60
N ASN A 81 -1.80 -9.90 24.80
CA ASN A 81 -2.17 -9.10 25.96
C ASN A 81 -1.55 -7.69 26.01
N ARG A 82 -0.63 -7.34 25.11
CA ARG A 82 0.05 -6.02 25.01
C ARG A 82 -0.86 -4.81 24.75
N ASN A 83 -2.18 -4.93 24.93
CA ASN A 83 -3.19 -3.89 24.72
C ASN A 83 -3.02 -3.15 23.38
N LYS A 84 -3.08 -3.93 22.30
CA LYS A 84 -3.16 -3.44 20.92
C LYS A 84 -4.40 -2.57 20.77
N HIS A 85 -4.20 -1.25 20.77
CA HIS A 85 -5.26 -0.25 20.72
C HIS A 85 -6.10 -0.43 19.45
N VAL A 86 -7.41 -0.16 19.53
CA VAL A 86 -8.33 -0.31 18.41
C VAL A 86 -8.72 1.07 17.89
N LEU A 87 -8.43 1.32 16.62
CA LEU A 87 -8.71 2.55 15.92
C LEU A 87 -9.99 2.36 15.07
N PRO A 88 -11.10 3.07 15.36
CA PRO A 88 -12.33 2.93 14.58
C PRO A 88 -12.11 3.44 13.16
N THR A 89 -12.64 2.72 12.17
CA THR A 89 -12.69 3.18 10.78
C THR A 89 -13.69 4.31 10.60
N GLY A 90 -14.70 4.42 11.48
CA GLY A 90 -15.83 5.33 11.33
C GLY A 90 -16.94 4.77 10.44
N LEU A 91 -16.85 3.50 10.05
CA LEU A 91 -17.88 2.75 9.34
C LEU A 91 -18.34 1.60 10.23
N GLU A 92 -19.48 1.75 10.90
CA GLU A 92 -20.00 0.80 11.90
C GLU A 92 -19.99 -0.66 11.41
N GLY A 93 -20.43 -0.92 10.17
CA GLY A 93 -20.44 -2.27 9.61
C GLY A 93 -19.05 -2.89 9.43
N ILE A 94 -18.01 -2.08 9.20
CA ILE A 94 -16.61 -2.54 9.13
C ILE A 94 -16.04 -2.69 10.55
N ASP A 95 -16.31 -1.73 11.43
CA ASP A 95 -15.85 -1.79 12.82
C ASP A 95 -16.42 -3.02 13.54
N VAL A 96 -17.71 -3.37 13.33
CA VAL A 96 -18.31 -4.62 13.82
C VAL A 96 -17.61 -5.86 13.23
N LEU A 97 -17.36 -5.89 11.91
CA LEU A 97 -16.68 -7.01 11.26
C LEU A 97 -15.25 -7.24 11.79
N LEU A 98 -14.55 -6.18 12.18
CA LEU A 98 -13.20 -6.21 12.75
C LEU A 98 -13.18 -6.38 14.29
N GLY A 99 -14.34 -6.42 14.95
CA GLY A 99 -14.47 -6.49 16.40
C GLY A 99 -14.04 -5.22 17.14
N GLY A 100 -14.32 -4.05 16.55
CA GLY A 100 -14.10 -2.71 17.09
C GLY A 100 -13.38 -1.74 16.15
N GLY A 101 -12.73 -2.23 15.08
CA GLY A 101 -11.95 -1.43 14.14
C GLY A 101 -10.55 -1.98 13.87
N LEU A 102 -9.66 -1.13 13.34
CA LEU A 102 -8.28 -1.46 12.97
C LEU A 102 -7.40 -1.57 14.23
N ARG A 103 -6.76 -2.72 14.47
CA ARG A 103 -5.91 -2.90 15.65
C ARG A 103 -4.47 -2.46 15.38
N GLU A 104 -3.86 -1.73 16.31
CA GLU A 104 -2.41 -1.50 16.30
C GLU A 104 -1.67 -2.86 16.35
N GLY A 105 -0.51 -2.96 15.70
CA GLY A 105 0.21 -4.23 15.61
C GLY A 105 -0.35 -5.21 14.57
N GLN A 106 -1.33 -4.81 13.75
CA GLN A 106 -1.94 -5.67 12.73
C GLN A 106 -1.94 -5.03 11.34
N LEU A 107 -1.88 -5.89 10.33
CA LEU A 107 -2.06 -5.58 8.90
C LEU A 107 -3.46 -6.04 8.47
N ILE A 108 -4.25 -5.14 7.90
CA ILE A 108 -5.59 -5.39 7.37
C ILE A 108 -5.59 -5.09 5.86
N GLU A 109 -6.03 -6.04 5.04
CA GLU A 109 -6.24 -5.87 3.59
C GLU A 109 -7.73 -5.66 3.29
N ILE A 110 -8.06 -4.59 2.57
CA ILE A 110 -9.39 -4.41 1.95
C ILE A 110 -9.25 -4.68 0.46
N ALA A 111 -9.79 -5.81 0.03
CA ALA A 111 -9.71 -6.30 -1.34
C ALA A 111 -11.05 -6.21 -2.08
N GLY A 112 -11.00 -6.01 -3.40
CA GLY A 112 -12.20 -6.10 -4.25
C GLY A 112 -12.03 -5.46 -5.63
N PRO A 113 -13.07 -5.51 -6.49
CA PRO A 113 -13.03 -4.95 -7.85
C PRO A 113 -12.74 -3.44 -7.91
N SER A 114 -12.40 -2.93 -9.09
CA SER A 114 -12.35 -1.48 -9.31
C SER A 114 -13.68 -0.82 -8.92
N SER A 115 -13.62 0.42 -8.41
CA SER A 115 -14.78 1.20 -7.94
C SER A 115 -15.60 0.60 -6.78
N SER A 116 -15.17 -0.50 -6.15
CA SER A 116 -15.86 -1.11 -4.99
C SER A 116 -15.77 -0.33 -3.66
N GLY A 117 -15.35 0.94 -3.70
CA GLY A 117 -15.27 1.81 -2.51
C GLY A 117 -14.03 1.67 -1.62
N LYS A 118 -13.01 0.88 -1.97
CA LYS A 118 -11.81 0.65 -1.14
C LYS A 118 -11.13 1.95 -0.68
N THR A 119 -10.81 2.84 -1.61
CA THR A 119 -10.27 4.18 -1.33
C THR A 119 -11.18 5.02 -0.43
N GLN A 120 -12.50 4.86 -0.53
CA GLN A 120 -13.41 5.54 0.39
C GLN A 120 -13.26 5.03 1.82
N VAL A 121 -13.10 3.72 2.04
CA VAL A 121 -12.82 3.17 3.38
C VAL A 121 -11.46 3.67 3.90
N CYS A 122 -10.44 3.72 3.05
CA CYS A 122 -9.12 4.27 3.40
C CYS A 122 -9.22 5.75 3.83
N LEU A 123 -9.88 6.60 3.04
CA LEU A 123 -10.07 8.02 3.37
C LEU A 123 -10.92 8.22 4.62
N HIS A 124 -12.00 7.44 4.78
CA HIS A 124 -12.89 7.52 5.95
C HIS A 124 -12.14 7.13 7.23
N SER A 125 -11.38 6.04 7.20
CA SER A 125 -10.50 5.63 8.30
C SER A 125 -9.47 6.70 8.65
N ALA A 126 -8.82 7.30 7.65
CA ALA A 126 -7.89 8.41 7.86
C ALA A 126 -8.57 9.58 8.58
N SER A 127 -9.76 10.00 8.11
CA SER A 127 -10.51 11.12 8.69
C SER A 127 -10.98 10.85 10.13
N CYS A 128 -11.42 9.62 10.43
CA CYS A 128 -11.90 9.26 11.77
C CYS A 128 -10.78 9.23 12.83
N ILE A 129 -9.53 9.06 12.39
CA ILE A 129 -8.35 8.89 13.26
C ILE A 129 -7.49 10.16 13.31
N ALA A 130 -7.55 11.05 12.31
CA ALA A 130 -6.77 12.30 12.27
C ALA A 130 -6.95 13.21 13.50
N ASP A 131 -8.16 13.27 14.06
CA ASP A 131 -8.46 14.04 15.29
C ASP A 131 -7.92 13.38 16.58
N LYS A 132 -7.48 12.12 16.50
CA LYS A 132 -7.07 11.26 17.64
C LYS A 132 -5.58 10.91 17.63
N GLY A 133 -4.92 10.96 16.48
CA GLY A 133 -3.52 10.60 16.31
C GLY A 133 -2.99 10.85 14.90
N SER A 134 -1.70 10.58 14.67
CA SER A 134 -1.08 10.82 13.37
C SER A 134 -1.34 9.66 12.40
N VAL A 135 -1.80 9.99 11.19
CA VAL A 135 -2.05 9.06 10.08
C VAL A 135 -1.04 9.33 8.96
N MET A 136 -0.45 8.27 8.40
CA MET A 136 0.38 8.34 7.19
C MET A 136 -0.36 7.69 6.02
N PHE A 137 -0.55 8.41 4.93
CA PHE A 137 -1.25 7.92 3.74
C PHE A 137 -0.28 7.84 2.56
N LEU A 138 0.03 6.62 2.13
CA LEU A 138 0.82 6.37 0.92
C LEU A 138 -0.15 6.21 -0.26
N ASP A 139 -0.34 7.30 -1.00
CA ASP A 139 -1.12 7.30 -2.23
C ASP A 139 -0.24 6.86 -3.40
N THR A 140 -0.58 5.70 -3.96
CA THR A 140 0.06 5.11 -5.13
C THR A 140 -0.86 5.12 -6.37
N CYS A 141 -2.17 5.28 -6.17
CA CYS A 141 -3.18 5.34 -7.22
C CYS A 141 -3.60 6.77 -7.59
N ASN A 142 -2.95 7.80 -7.01
CA ASN A 142 -3.30 9.22 -7.17
C ASN A 142 -4.79 9.49 -6.91
N SER A 143 -5.33 8.79 -5.91
CA SER A 143 -6.77 8.75 -5.60
C SER A 143 -7.11 9.43 -4.26
N PHE A 144 -6.11 9.98 -3.56
CA PHE A 144 -6.33 10.79 -2.38
C PHE A 144 -7.04 12.11 -2.74
N SER A 145 -7.99 12.54 -1.91
CA SER A 145 -8.72 13.79 -2.09
C SER A 145 -8.81 14.59 -0.79
N PRO A 146 -8.11 15.75 -0.66
CA PRO A 146 -8.20 16.62 0.51
C PRO A 146 -9.65 17.10 0.75
N ASN A 147 -10.36 17.46 -0.32
CA ASN A 147 -11.76 17.87 -0.25
C ASN A 147 -12.67 16.76 0.30
N ARG A 148 -12.38 15.50 -0.02
CA ARG A 148 -13.13 14.36 0.52
C ARG A 148 -12.85 14.15 2.00
N ILE A 149 -11.60 14.28 2.44
CA ILE A 149 -11.24 14.25 3.87
C ILE A 149 -11.93 15.40 4.62
N ALA A 150 -11.87 16.64 4.13
CA ALA A 150 -12.54 17.77 4.75
C ALA A 150 -14.06 17.55 4.87
N CYS A 151 -14.69 17.00 3.82
CA CYS A 151 -16.10 16.61 3.85
C CYS A 151 -16.40 15.54 4.91
N MET A 152 -15.55 14.53 5.07
CA MET A 152 -15.70 13.48 6.10
C MET A 152 -15.48 14.04 7.51
N VAL A 153 -14.42 14.82 7.75
CA VAL A 153 -14.14 15.43 9.06
C VAL A 153 -15.32 16.32 9.50
N ASN A 154 -15.89 17.11 8.58
CA ASN A 154 -17.07 17.95 8.86
C ASN A 154 -18.37 17.15 9.14
N GLN A 155 -18.41 15.84 8.87
CA GLN A 155 -19.52 14.95 9.27
C GLN A 155 -19.31 14.37 10.68
N PHE A 156 -18.06 14.21 11.11
CA PHE A 156 -17.70 13.69 12.44
C PHE A 156 -17.59 14.78 13.51
N SER A 157 -17.13 15.96 13.10
CA SER A 157 -16.85 17.11 13.96
C SER A 157 -17.65 18.30 13.45
N GLY A 158 -18.40 18.97 14.34
CA GLY A 158 -18.96 20.30 14.07
C GLY A 158 -17.85 21.32 13.78
N PRO A 159 -18.18 22.55 13.34
CA PRO A 159 -17.22 23.51 12.81
C PRO A 159 -16.21 23.97 13.88
N LEU A 160 -15.11 23.22 14.02
CA LEU A 160 -14.02 23.48 14.95
C LEU A 160 -12.68 23.14 14.28
N PHE A 161 -12.01 24.18 13.78
CA PHE A 161 -10.57 24.14 13.60
C PHE A 161 -9.92 24.06 14.98
N LYS A 162 -9.63 22.85 15.45
CA LYS A 162 -8.99 22.59 16.73
C LYS A 162 -7.49 22.45 16.52
N GLU A 163 -6.69 23.24 17.24
CA GLU A 163 -5.23 23.18 17.13
C GLU A 163 -4.72 21.76 17.45
N VAL A 164 -3.98 21.18 16.49
CA VAL A 164 -3.30 19.90 16.67
C VAL A 164 -2.12 20.12 17.61
N LYS A 165 -2.21 19.58 18.83
CA LYS A 165 -1.13 19.68 19.82
C LYS A 165 0.14 18.97 19.33
N THR A 166 1.25 19.71 19.26
CA THR A 166 2.54 19.28 18.70
C THR A 166 3.34 18.31 19.58
N GLY A 167 2.68 17.35 20.23
CA GLY A 167 3.30 16.38 21.14
C GLY A 167 3.50 15.01 20.51
N GLY A 168 4.75 14.66 20.19
CA GLY A 168 5.18 13.29 19.87
C GLY A 168 4.62 12.70 18.55
N TYR A 169 5.47 12.57 17.53
CA TYR A 169 5.09 12.04 16.21
C TYR A 169 4.84 10.50 16.17
N LYS A 170 4.07 9.91 17.10
CA LYS A 170 3.65 8.50 16.97
C LYS A 170 2.61 8.41 15.85
N ILE A 171 2.98 7.75 14.75
CA ILE A 171 2.03 7.33 13.71
C ILE A 171 1.25 6.15 14.28
N CYS A 172 -0.08 6.25 14.29
CA CYS A 172 -0.97 5.19 14.79
C CYS A 172 -1.61 4.39 13.65
N LEU A 173 -1.75 4.98 12.45
CA LEU A 173 -2.25 4.32 11.25
C LEU A 173 -1.37 4.63 10.03
N LEU A 174 -0.93 3.59 9.33
CA LEU A 174 -0.40 3.63 7.98
C LEU A 174 -1.44 3.12 6.99
N ILE A 175 -1.80 3.92 6.00
CA ILE A 175 -2.64 3.52 4.86
C ILE A 175 -1.78 3.39 3.60
N ILE A 176 -2.00 2.33 2.82
CA ILE A 176 -1.43 2.17 1.47
C ILE A 176 -2.57 1.92 0.49
N ASP A 177 -2.85 2.90 -0.36
CA ASP A 177 -3.90 2.85 -1.38
C ASP A 177 -3.27 3.05 -2.76
N SER A 178 -2.97 2.00 -3.54
CA SER A 178 -3.15 0.55 -3.32
C SER A 178 -1.83 -0.21 -3.36
N ILE A 179 -1.70 -1.30 -2.59
CA ILE A 179 -0.56 -2.23 -2.75
C ILE A 179 -0.52 -2.87 -4.14
N SER A 180 -1.64 -2.98 -4.85
CA SER A 180 -1.69 -3.57 -6.20
C SER A 180 -0.82 -2.82 -7.21
N SER A 181 -0.59 -1.51 -7.03
CA SER A 181 0.28 -0.74 -7.94
C SER A 181 1.76 -1.07 -7.78
N LEU A 182 2.18 -1.61 -6.63
CA LEU A 182 3.56 -2.09 -6.42
C LEU A 182 3.82 -3.40 -7.18
N ILE A 183 2.75 -4.12 -7.53
CA ILE A 183 2.78 -5.41 -8.20
C ILE A 183 2.40 -5.27 -9.68
N ALA A 184 1.62 -4.24 -10.05
CA ALA A 184 1.17 -3.95 -11.41
C ALA A 184 2.27 -3.94 -12.50
N PRO A 185 3.49 -3.41 -12.27
CA PRO A 185 4.59 -3.48 -13.25
C PRO A 185 5.08 -4.91 -13.54
N ILE A 186 4.74 -5.87 -12.67
CA ILE A 186 5.15 -7.29 -12.74
C ILE A 186 3.96 -8.20 -13.07
N LEU A 187 2.73 -7.73 -12.86
CA LEU A 187 1.47 -8.44 -13.10
C LEU A 187 1.09 -8.54 -14.58
N GLY A 188 1.93 -9.24 -15.35
CA GLY A 188 1.45 -10.09 -16.46
C GLY A 188 0.65 -11.31 -15.98
N GLY A 189 0.08 -11.28 -14.77
CA GLY A 189 -0.80 -12.29 -14.15
C GLY A 189 -0.18 -13.66 -13.83
N LYS A 190 0.95 -14.02 -14.44
CA LYS A 190 1.49 -15.39 -14.44
C LYS A 190 2.94 -15.52 -13.95
N SER A 191 3.58 -14.42 -13.55
CA SER A 191 5.01 -14.41 -13.19
C SER A 191 5.24 -14.84 -11.73
N PRO A 192 6.04 -15.90 -11.48
CA PRO A 192 6.61 -16.24 -10.17
C PRO A 192 7.02 -15.03 -9.31
N GLN A 193 7.87 -14.15 -9.86
CA GLN A 193 8.38 -12.97 -9.17
C GLN A 193 7.30 -12.03 -8.63
N GLY A 194 6.12 -11.94 -9.27
CA GLY A 194 5.02 -11.08 -8.81
C GLY A 194 4.41 -11.58 -7.50
N ARG A 195 4.28 -12.91 -7.34
CA ARG A 195 3.81 -13.54 -6.09
C ARG A 195 4.82 -13.35 -4.98
N LEU A 196 6.11 -13.59 -5.27
CA LEU A 196 7.18 -13.43 -4.30
C LEU A 196 7.26 -12.00 -3.75
N LEU A 197 7.16 -10.97 -4.62
CA LEU A 197 7.15 -9.58 -4.18
C LEU A 197 5.95 -9.25 -3.28
N MET A 198 4.77 -9.80 -3.57
CA MET A 198 3.58 -9.66 -2.72
C MET A 198 3.79 -10.26 -1.33
N VAL A 199 4.38 -11.46 -1.25
CA VAL A 199 4.73 -12.12 0.02
C VAL A 199 5.75 -11.29 0.80
N SER A 200 6.84 -10.85 0.17
CA SER A 200 7.85 -9.96 0.78
C SER A 200 7.22 -8.68 1.35
N ALA A 201 6.38 -8.01 0.57
CA ALA A 201 5.70 -6.78 1.00
C ALA A 201 4.76 -7.04 2.18
N GLY A 202 3.98 -8.12 2.15
CA GLY A 202 3.09 -8.51 3.26
C GLY A 202 3.85 -8.78 4.56
N ILE A 203 4.99 -9.49 4.50
CA ILE A 203 5.83 -9.78 5.66
C ILE A 203 6.43 -8.49 6.23
N VAL A 204 7.00 -7.63 5.39
CA VAL A 204 7.59 -6.34 5.81
C VAL A 204 6.53 -5.45 6.45
N LEU A 205 5.33 -5.33 5.85
CA LEU A 205 4.24 -4.52 6.40
C LEU A 205 3.70 -5.07 7.72
N LYS A 206 3.59 -6.41 7.87
CA LYS A 206 3.21 -7.04 9.14
C LYS A 206 4.26 -6.78 10.22
N LYS A 207 5.56 -6.87 9.89
CA LYS A 207 6.65 -6.54 10.82
C LYS A 207 6.61 -5.07 11.24
N LEU A 208 6.44 -4.15 10.29
CA LEU A 208 6.30 -2.71 10.57
C LEU A 208 5.09 -2.40 11.47
N ALA A 209 3.93 -3.04 11.24
CA ALA A 209 2.76 -2.89 12.10
C ALA A 209 3.09 -3.24 13.56
N HIS A 210 3.72 -4.40 13.75
CA HIS A 210 4.09 -4.97 15.05
C HIS A 210 5.17 -4.16 15.77
N GLU A 211 6.30 -3.92 15.10
CA GLU A 211 7.50 -3.27 15.65
C GLU A 211 7.23 -1.82 16.10
N PHE A 212 6.38 -1.09 15.37
CA PHE A 212 6.03 0.30 15.69
C PHE A 212 4.68 0.44 16.43
N ASN A 213 4.01 -0.67 16.75
CA ASN A 213 2.66 -0.73 17.33
C ASN A 213 1.70 0.26 16.66
N LEU A 214 1.55 0.13 15.35
CA LEU A 214 0.64 0.91 14.51
C LEU A 214 -0.27 -0.03 13.71
N ALA A 215 -1.45 0.44 13.34
CA ALA A 215 -2.31 -0.28 12.42
C ALA A 215 -1.83 -0.06 10.99
N VAL A 216 -1.81 -1.10 10.15
CA VAL A 216 -1.57 -0.97 8.71
C VAL A 216 -2.83 -1.36 7.96
N LEU A 217 -3.38 -0.44 7.18
CA LEU A 217 -4.52 -0.66 6.29
C LEU A 217 -4.04 -0.60 4.83
N VAL A 218 -4.22 -1.68 4.08
CA VAL A 218 -3.87 -1.71 2.65
C VAL A 218 -5.10 -1.95 1.79
N SER A 219 -5.19 -1.25 0.67
CA SER A 219 -6.20 -1.52 -0.36
C SER A 219 -5.59 -2.40 -1.45
N ALA A 220 -6.35 -3.37 -1.96
CA ALA A 220 -5.95 -4.23 -3.08
C ALA A 220 -7.06 -4.35 -4.12
N GLN A 221 -6.71 -4.20 -5.40
CA GLN A 221 -7.56 -4.70 -6.48
C GLN A 221 -7.33 -6.21 -6.65
N ARG A 222 -8.42 -6.97 -6.68
CA ARG A 222 -8.50 -8.37 -7.08
C ARG A 222 -9.40 -8.48 -8.31
#